data_AF-A0A822Z3Q9-F1
#
_entry.id   AF-A0A822Z3Q9-F1
#
_cell.length_a   1.000
_cell.length_b   1.000
_cell.length_c   1.000
_cell.angle_alpha   90.00
_cell.angle_beta   90.00
_cell.angle_gamma   90.00
#
_symmetry.space_group_name_H-M   'P 1'
#
loop_
_entity.id
_entity.type
_entity.pdbx_description
1 polymer ?
#
loop_
_entity_poly.entity_id
_entity_poly.type
_entity_poly.pdbx_seq_one_letter_code
_entity_poly.pdbx_strand_id
1 'polypeptide(L)'
;MSTQNVYFDGKNIETSVTDKGSVAEDWVNGIRSIHNEGRILVGLDIEWRPHPIRSLSNKTATLQLCIDNKCLILQLFYVDYIPQSLKIQT
;
A
#
# COMPACT_ATOMS: atom_id res chain seq x y z
N MET A 1 -10.82 -7.21 -0.08
CA MET A 1 -9.56 -7.33 -0.84
C MET A 1 -9.86 -7.91 -2.19
N SER A 2 -9.26 -7.37 -3.25
CA SER A 2 -9.16 -8.06 -4.54
C SER A 2 -7.68 -8.25 -4.87
N THR A 3 -7.33 -9.35 -5.53
CA THR A 3 -5.95 -9.64 -5.91
C THR A 3 -5.90 -9.87 -7.41
N GLN A 4 -4.92 -9.25 -8.06
CA GLN A 4 -4.70 -9.33 -9.50
C GLN A 4 -3.22 -9.59 -9.77
N ASN A 5 -2.92 -10.33 -10.84
CA ASN A 5 -1.55 -10.48 -11.31
C ASN A 5 -1.27 -9.46 -12.40
N VAL A 6 -0.34 -8.56 -12.14
CA VAL A 6 0.14 -7.55 -13.08
C VAL A 6 1.44 -8.05 -13.70
N TYR A 7 1.50 -8.15 -15.02
CA TYR A 7 2.74 -8.48 -15.72
C TYR A 7 3.55 -7.22 -16.00
N PHE A 8 4.76 -7.13 -15.46
CA PHE A 8 5.66 -5.98 -15.63
C PHE A 8 7.11 -6.45 -15.64
N ASP A 9 7.91 -5.95 -16.58
CA ASP A 9 9.35 -6.25 -16.71
C ASP A 9 9.69 -7.76 -16.63
N GLY A 10 8.94 -8.58 -17.37
CA GLY A 10 9.17 -10.03 -17.38
C GLY A 10 8.65 -10.79 -16.15
N LYS A 11 8.04 -10.10 -15.18
CA LYS A 11 7.61 -10.66 -13.89
C LYS A 11 6.10 -10.54 -13.70
N ASN A 12 5.51 -11.57 -13.08
CA ASN A 12 4.15 -11.48 -12.54
C ASN A 12 4.23 -10.90 -11.12
N ILE A 13 3.49 -9.82 -10.89
CA ILE A 13 3.41 -9.12 -9.61
C ILE A 13 2.01 -9.34 -9.05
N GLU A 14 1.91 -10.06 -7.94
CA GLU A 14 0.68 -10.26 -7.20
C GLU A 14 0.32 -8.95 -6.48
N THR A 15 -0.71 -8.27 -6.97
CA THR A 15 -1.13 -6.95 -6.50
C THR A 15 -2.46 -7.08 -5.78
N SER A 16 -2.46 -6.78 -4.49
CA SER A 16 -3.66 -6.74 -3.64
C SER A 16 -4.17 -5.31 -3.51
N VAL A 17 -5.45 -5.09 -3.77
CA VAL A 17 -6.13 -3.79 -3.63
C VAL A 17 -7.14 -3.86 -2.50
N THR A 18 -7.11 -2.88 -1.60
CA THR A 18 -8.03 -2.81 -0.45
C THR A 18 -8.34 -1.38 -0.02
N ASP A 19 -9.54 -1.19 0.54
CA ASP A 19 -10.02 -0.01 1.26
C ASP A 19 -10.23 -0.32 2.75
N LYS A 20 -9.80 -1.50 3.23
CA LYS A 20 -9.95 -1.91 4.64
C LYS A 20 -8.60 -1.88 5.34
N GLY A 21 -8.53 -1.17 6.45
CA GLY A 21 -7.34 -1.07 7.29
C GLY A 21 -6.91 -2.43 7.85
N SER A 22 -7.86 -3.28 8.24
CA SER A 22 -7.55 -4.62 8.78
C SER A 22 -6.84 -5.50 7.76
N VAL A 23 -7.29 -5.48 6.51
CA VAL A 23 -6.66 -6.21 5.40
C VAL A 23 -5.25 -5.69 5.14
N ALA A 24 -5.03 -4.37 5.23
CA ALA A 24 -3.69 -3.80 5.07
C ALA A 24 -2.76 -4.18 6.22
N GLU A 25 -3.25 -4.20 7.46
CA GLU A 25 -2.51 -4.67 8.64
C GLU A 25 -2.11 -6.14 8.49
N ASP A 26 -3.05 -7.01 8.08
CA ASP A 26 -2.79 -8.43 7.85
C ASP A 26 -1.76 -8.64 6.72
N TRP A 27 -1.83 -7.85 5.65
CA TRP A 27 -0.85 -7.90 4.58
C TRP A 27 0.55 -7.53 5.07
N VAL A 28 0.69 -6.45 5.86
CA VAL A 28 1.98 -6.06 6.45
C VAL A 28 2.53 -7.14 7.38
N ASN A 29 1.69 -7.72 8.23
CA ASN A 29 2.09 -8.81 9.12
C ASN A 29 2.49 -10.06 8.34
N GLY A 30 1.81 -10.38 7.24
CA GLY A 30 2.19 -11.45 6.33
C GLY A 30 3.57 -11.23 5.70
N ILE A 31 3.85 -10.02 5.20
CA ILE A 31 5.18 -9.67 4.69
C ILE A 31 6.24 -9.80 5.79
N ARG A 32 6.01 -9.26 6.99
CA ARG A 32 6.95 -9.37 8.12
C ARG A 32 7.20 -10.83 8.54
N SER A 33 6.20 -11.69 8.44
CA SER A 33 6.35 -13.12 8.76
C SER A 33 7.19 -13.87 7.72
N ILE A 34 7.17 -13.44 6.45
CA ILE A 34 7.95 -14.05 5.37
C ILE A 34 9.40 -13.56 5.40
N HIS A 35 9.57 -12.26 5.66
CA HIS A 35 10.87 -11.62 5.75
C HIS A 35 11.25 -11.45 7.22
N ASN A 36 11.85 -12.50 7.82
CA ASN A 36 12.43 -12.51 9.17
C ASN A 36 13.09 -11.16 9.52
N GLU A 37 13.09 -10.77 10.81
CA GLU A 37 13.49 -9.50 11.47
C GLU A 37 14.77 -8.78 10.97
N GLY A 38 14.87 -8.56 9.66
CA GLY A 38 15.93 -7.88 8.96
C GLY A 38 15.41 -6.62 8.29
N ARG A 39 16.31 -5.91 7.61
CA ARG A 39 15.92 -4.74 6.83
C ARG A 39 15.20 -5.19 5.55
N ILE A 40 13.92 -4.86 5.46
CA ILE A 40 13.10 -5.08 4.25
C ILE A 40 13.21 -3.83 3.38
N LEU A 41 13.55 -4.01 2.10
CA LEU A 41 13.43 -2.95 1.11
C LEU A 41 12.01 -2.94 0.57
N VAL A 42 11.35 -1.79 0.67
CA VAL A 42 9.97 -1.61 0.21
C VAL A 42 9.96 -0.51 -0.85
N GLY A 43 9.47 -0.84 -2.05
CA GLY A 43 9.10 0.16 -3.04
C GLY A 43 7.87 0.91 -2.54
N LEU A 44 7.95 2.24 -2.48
CA LEU A 44 6.88 3.11 -1.98
C LEU A 44 6.54 4.12 -3.05
N ASP A 45 5.24 4.26 -3.29
CA ASP A 45 4.68 5.32 -4.12
C ASP A 45 3.35 5.80 -3.55
N ILE A 46 2.96 7.04 -3.89
CA ILE A 46 1.72 7.66 -3.43
C ILE A 46 1.08 8.48 -4.55
N GLU A 47 -0.23 8.41 -4.66
CA GLU A 47 -1.00 9.24 -5.57
C GLU A 47 -1.98 10.13 -4.81
N TRP A 48 -2.28 11.29 -5.40
CA TRP A 48 -3.09 12.35 -4.79
C TRP A 48 -4.44 12.45 -5.49
N ARG A 49 -5.48 12.81 -4.73
CA ARG A 49 -6.73 13.28 -5.32
C ARG A 49 -6.58 14.76 -5.69
N PRO A 50 -6.65 15.13 -6.98
CA PRO A 50 -6.54 16.53 -7.39
C PRO A 50 -7.68 17.37 -6.79
N HIS A 51 -7.32 18.52 -6.24
CA HIS A 51 -8.28 19.51 -5.79
C HIS A 51 -8.58 20.49 -6.95
N PRO A 52 -9.86 20.77 -7.28
CA PRO A 52 -10.21 21.67 -8.39
C PRO A 52 -9.72 23.11 -8.15
N ILE A 53 -9.61 23.52 -6.89
CA ILE A 53 -9.01 24.79 -6.47
C ILE A 53 -7.52 24.57 -6.21
N ARG A 54 -6.66 25.19 -7.03
CA ARG A 54 -5.20 25.01 -7.00
C ARG A 54 -4.52 25.38 -5.67
N SER A 55 -5.10 26.28 -4.90
CA SER A 55 -4.55 26.75 -3.61
C SER A 55 -4.84 25.80 -2.45
N LEU A 56 -5.68 24.78 -2.65
CA LEU A 56 -6.03 23.82 -1.61
C LEU A 56 -5.18 22.54 -1.75
N SER A 57 -4.86 21.95 -0.60
CA SER A 57 -4.00 20.76 -0.53
C SER A 57 -4.67 19.54 -1.15
N ASN A 58 -3.91 18.79 -1.96
CA ASN A 58 -4.33 17.49 -2.47
C ASN A 58 -4.14 16.45 -1.37
N LYS A 59 -5.23 15.79 -0.98
CA LYS A 59 -5.15 14.66 -0.05
C LYS A 59 -4.56 13.46 -0.77
N THR A 60 -3.67 12.72 -0.09
CA THR A 60 -3.22 11.40 -0.55
C THR A 60 -4.43 10.50 -0.72
N ALA A 61 -4.50 9.82 -1.86
CA ALA A 61 -5.63 8.99 -2.26
C ALA A 61 -5.28 7.51 -2.32
N THR A 62 -4.06 7.18 -2.74
CA THR A 62 -3.53 5.81 -2.72
C THR A 62 -2.14 5.77 -2.14
N LEU A 63 -1.82 4.64 -1.51
CA LEU A 63 -0.48 4.26 -1.10
C LEU A 63 -0.17 2.92 -1.78
N GLN A 64 0.96 2.85 -2.49
CA GLN A 64 1.48 1.61 -3.04
C GLN A 64 2.71 1.18 -2.23
N LEU A 65 2.71 -0.08 -1.79
CA LEU A 65 3.85 -0.72 -1.14
C LEU A 65 4.18 -2.00 -1.89
N CYS A 66 5.42 -2.17 -2.32
CA CYS A 66 5.85 -3.35 -3.07
C CYS A 66 7.11 -3.98 -2.46
N ILE A 67 7.07 -5.29 -2.23
CA ILE A 67 8.21 -6.11 -1.80
C ILE A 67 8.29 -7.30 -2.74
N ASP A 68 9.46 -7.53 -3.35
CA ASP A 68 9.69 -8.53 -4.38
C ASP A 68 8.62 -8.50 -5.50
N ASN A 69 7.77 -9.52 -5.57
CA ASN A 69 6.70 -9.67 -6.55
C ASN A 69 5.31 -9.50 -5.91
N LYS A 70 5.22 -8.85 -4.73
CA LYS A 70 3.96 -8.61 -4.02
C LYS A 70 3.78 -7.12 -3.80
N CYS A 71 2.62 -6.60 -4.19
CA CYS A 71 2.26 -5.21 -3.98
C CYS A 71 0.94 -5.10 -3.22
N LEU A 72 0.85 -4.09 -2.36
CA LEU A 72 -0.37 -3.61 -1.73
C LEU A 72 -0.70 -2.23 -2.31
N ILE A 73 -1.90 -2.08 -2.87
CA ILE A 73 -2.51 -0.78 -3.17
C ILE A 73 -3.58 -0.52 -2.11
N LEU A 74 -3.27 0.37 -1.18
CA LEU A 74 -4.21 0.84 -0.18
C LEU A 74 -4.92 2.09 -0.70
N GLN A 75 -6.24 2.02 -0.86
CA GLN A 75 -7.07 3.14 -1.28
C GLN A 75 -7.33 4.07 -0.09
N LEU A 76 -6.30 4.81 0.33
CA LEU A 76 -6.31 5.73 1.48
C LEU A 76 -7.50 6.70 1.50
N PHE A 77 -8.00 7.12 0.33
CA PHE A 77 -9.16 8.02 0.27
C PHE A 77 -10.45 7.39 0.82
N TYR A 78 -10.56 6.06 0.77
CA TYR A 78 -11.75 5.30 1.17
C TYR A 78 -11.49 4.40 2.39
N VAL A 79 -10.29 4.47 2.98
CA VAL A 79 -9.92 3.58 4.08
C VAL A 79 -10.75 3.88 5.33
N ASP A 80 -11.24 2.84 5.99
CA ASP A 80 -12.00 2.95 7.23
C ASP A 80 -11.13 3.41 8.42
N TYR A 81 -9.85 3.02 8.45
CA TYR A 81 -8.84 3.57 9.35
C TYR A 81 -7.42 3.34 8.81
N ILE A 82 -6.47 4.18 9.23
CA ILE A 82 -5.05 3.96 8.90
C ILE A 82 -4.46 2.91 9.85
N PRO A 83 -3.97 1.77 9.33
CA PRO A 83 -3.37 0.69 10.13
C PRO A 83 -2.22 1.19 10.98
N GLN A 84 -2.07 0.68 12.21
CA GLN A 84 -0.99 1.11 13.10
C GLN A 84 0.38 0.66 12.56
N SER A 85 0.44 -0.48 11.87
CA SER A 85 1.63 -0.96 11.17
C SER A 85 2.18 -0.01 10.10
N LEU A 86 1.35 0.88 9.56
CA LEU A 86 1.70 1.85 8.51
C LEU A 86 1.96 3.26 9.04
N LYS A 87 1.77 3.50 10.34
CA LYS A 87 2.11 4.79 10.95
C LYS A 87 3.57 4.82 11.32
N ILE A 88 4.17 6.01 11.22
CA ILE A 88 5.48 6.27 11.82
C ILE A 88 5.32 6.13 13.34
N GLN A 89 6.09 5.24 13.94
CA GLN A 89 6.22 5.15 15.39
C GLN A 89 7.21 6.24 15.82
N THR A 90 6.70 7.33 16.39
CA THR A 90 7.49 8.39 17.03
C THR A 90 7.63 8.11 18.51
#